data_AF-A0A838QZN5-F1
#
_entry.id   AF-A0A838QZN5-F1
#
_cell.length_a   1.000
_cell.length_b   1.000
_cell.length_c   1.000
_cell.angle_alpha   90.00
_cell.angle_beta   90.00
_cell.angle_gamma   90.00
#
_symmetry.space_group_name_H-M   'P 1'
#
loop_
_entity.id
_entity.type
_entity.pdbx_description
1 polymer ?
#
loop_
_entity_poly.entity_id
_entity_poly.type
_entity_poly.pdbx_seq_one_letter_code
_entity_poly.pdbx_strand_id
1 'polypeptide(L)'
;MIEVTPLRRDTMGGEVFRITDRDADLLSTLSLRVRILSREQILRTWWHESGPSSPPRLRRLIRCGLLRERATTAIYVGERLLPLSVWSPEEPSPDFGALAWLLKQRWSSPLKPTTVYFATAHSARLYGGVRLGRVPRAFHVSHDLGVAEMFLALRRRHPAAVELWIDEDRLAPFRRGLKLPDAILATAPSADPIRVLEWGGLYSKRRLLAFHLDCEGRGLPYEVW
;
A
#
# COMPACT_ATOMS: atom_id res chain seq x y z
N MET A 1 -18.44 -18.10 -1.47
CA MET A 1 -17.97 -18.49 -0.13
C MET A 1 -16.76 -19.40 -0.33
N ILE A 2 -15.58 -19.01 0.15
CA ILE A 2 -14.33 -19.77 -0.07
C ILE A 2 -13.97 -20.45 1.25
N GLU A 3 -14.08 -21.77 1.29
CA GLU A 3 -13.53 -22.57 2.40
C GLU A 3 -12.05 -22.82 2.12
N VAL A 4 -11.17 -22.39 3.04
CA VAL A 4 -9.74 -22.64 2.94
C VAL A 4 -9.36 -23.65 4.01
N THR A 5 -9.02 -24.86 3.58
CA THR A 5 -8.48 -25.89 4.47
C THR A 5 -7.04 -25.52 4.86
N PRO A 6 -6.70 -25.46 6.16
CA PRO A 6 -5.37 -25.05 6.59
C PRO A 6 -4.27 -25.97 6.04
N LEU A 7 -3.22 -25.36 5.48
CA LEU A 7 -2.01 -26.00 4.99
C LEU A 7 -1.09 -26.40 6.15
N ARG A 8 -1.57 -27.28 7.04
CA ARG A 8 -0.81 -28.18 7.91
C ARG A 8 -1.82 -28.98 8.74
N ARG A 9 -1.89 -30.29 8.49
CA ARG A 9 -2.50 -31.24 9.44
C ARG A 9 -1.52 -31.41 10.60
N ASP A 10 -1.42 -30.41 11.46
CA ASP A 10 -1.13 -30.68 12.86
C ASP A 10 -2.49 -30.75 13.54
N THR A 11 -2.96 -31.99 13.70
CA THR A 11 -4.14 -32.35 14.46
C THR A 11 -4.03 -31.81 15.88
N MET A 12 -4.74 -30.72 16.17
CA MET A 12 -5.49 -30.52 17.40
C MET A 12 -6.67 -29.59 17.11
N GLY A 13 -7.85 -30.20 16.93
CA GLY A 13 -9.14 -29.54 16.74
C GLY A 13 -9.44 -29.18 15.29
N GLY A 14 -10.22 -30.03 14.60
CA GLY A 14 -10.69 -29.84 13.23
C GLY A 14 -11.68 -28.69 13.04
N GLU A 15 -11.33 -27.48 13.46
CA GLU A 15 -12.10 -26.29 13.18
C GLU A 15 -11.83 -25.82 11.75
N VAL A 16 -12.85 -25.93 10.89
CA VAL A 16 -12.83 -25.32 9.56
C VAL A 16 -12.67 -23.81 9.74
N PHE A 17 -11.54 -23.26 9.29
CA PHE A 17 -11.32 -21.82 9.33
C PHE A 17 -12.11 -21.16 8.19
N ARG A 18 -13.25 -20.54 8.55
CA ARG A 18 -14.06 -19.79 7.60
C ARG A 18 -13.53 -18.37 7.43
N ILE A 19 -13.16 -18.00 6.20
CA ILE A 19 -12.81 -16.62 5.81
C ILE A 19 -14.07 -15.75 5.87
N THR A 20 -14.00 -14.63 6.58
CA THR A 20 -15.05 -13.60 6.61
C THR A 20 -14.84 -12.58 5.51
N ASP A 21 -15.84 -11.75 5.22
CA ASP A 21 -15.70 -10.66 4.24
C ASP A 21 -14.58 -9.68 4.63
N ARG A 22 -14.44 -9.42 5.93
CA ARG A 22 -13.33 -8.61 6.49
C ARG A 22 -11.97 -9.23 6.21
N ASP A 23 -11.83 -10.53 6.42
CA ASP A 23 -10.57 -11.23 6.11
C ASP A 23 -10.30 -11.20 4.61
N ALA A 24 -11.31 -11.45 3.78
CA ALA A 24 -11.18 -11.45 2.34
C ALA A 24 -10.74 -10.09 1.81
N ASP A 25 -11.30 -9.01 2.35
CA ASP A 25 -10.96 -7.64 2.01
C ASP A 25 -9.53 -7.26 2.48
N LEU A 26 -9.11 -7.65 3.68
CA LEU A 26 -7.72 -7.48 4.14
C LEU A 26 -6.72 -8.25 3.26
N LEU A 27 -7.02 -9.53 2.99
CA LEU A 27 -6.14 -10.40 2.22
C LEU A 27 -6.04 -9.96 0.75
N SER A 28 -7.16 -9.57 0.14
CA SER A 28 -7.18 -9.02 -1.22
C SER A 28 -6.42 -7.69 -1.29
N THR A 29 -6.57 -6.81 -0.30
CA THR A 29 -5.81 -5.55 -0.20
C THR A 29 -4.29 -5.82 -0.19
N LEU A 30 -3.81 -6.71 0.69
CA LEU A 30 -2.39 -7.08 0.78
C LEU A 30 -1.89 -7.89 -0.43
N SER A 31 -2.79 -8.51 -1.19
CA SER A 31 -2.42 -9.28 -2.38
C SER A 31 -2.37 -8.41 -3.64
N LEU A 32 -3.25 -7.40 -3.74
CA LEU A 32 -3.57 -6.71 -5.00
C LEU A 32 -3.30 -5.21 -5.01
N ARG A 33 -3.21 -4.56 -3.84
CA ARG A 33 -3.20 -3.10 -3.75
C ARG A 33 -1.96 -2.55 -3.06
N VAL A 34 -1.52 -3.18 -1.97
CA VAL A 34 -0.36 -2.71 -1.19
C VAL A 34 0.54 -3.89 -0.82
N ARG A 35 1.84 -3.62 -0.63
CA ARG A 35 2.83 -4.67 -0.29
C ARG A 35 2.73 -5.13 1.16
N ILE A 36 2.50 -4.17 2.06
CA ILE A 36 2.49 -4.37 3.51
C ILE A 36 1.47 -3.46 4.16
N LEU A 37 1.07 -3.84 5.37
CA LEU A 37 0.36 -2.97 6.30
C LEU A 37 0.95 -3.14 7.69
N SER A 38 1.02 -2.07 8.47
CA SER A 38 1.35 -2.18 9.89
C SER A 38 0.16 -2.75 10.67
N ARG A 39 0.44 -3.28 11.86
CA ARG A 39 -0.62 -3.69 12.80
C ARG A 39 -1.61 -2.55 13.04
N GLU A 40 -1.11 -1.34 13.24
CA GLU A 40 -1.94 -0.15 13.50
C GLU A 40 -2.85 0.19 12.31
N GLN A 41 -2.32 0.17 11.09
CA GLN A 41 -3.09 0.39 9.86
C GLN A 41 -4.21 -0.65 9.71
N ILE A 42 -3.91 -1.92 10.01
CA ILE A 42 -4.92 -2.99 9.95
C ILE A 42 -6.02 -2.76 11.00
N LEU A 43 -5.62 -2.50 12.24
CA LEU A 43 -6.56 -2.30 13.34
C LEU A 43 -7.49 -1.13 13.08
N ARG A 44 -6.93 0.01 12.68
CA ARG A 44 -7.68 1.23 12.38
C ARG A 44 -8.63 1.08 11.19
N THR A 45 -8.31 0.22 10.23
CA THR A 45 -9.12 0.07 9.00
C THR A 45 -10.18 -1.02 9.10
N TRP A 46 -9.86 -2.19 9.65
CA TRP A 46 -10.75 -3.36 9.65
C TRP A 46 -11.36 -3.68 11.02
N TRP A 47 -10.84 -3.13 12.12
CA TRP A 47 -11.30 -3.42 13.49
C TRP A 47 -11.67 -2.16 14.30
N HIS A 48 -11.91 -1.02 13.65
CA HIS A 48 -12.24 0.26 14.30
C HIS A 48 -13.44 0.20 15.26
N GLU A 49 -14.44 -0.65 14.98
CA GLU A 49 -15.71 -0.73 15.71
C GLU A 49 -15.79 -1.92 16.69
N SER A 50 -14.78 -2.78 16.71
CA SER A 50 -14.79 -3.98 17.56
C SER A 50 -13.78 -3.79 18.69
N GLY A 51 -14.20 -3.98 19.94
CA GLY A 51 -13.29 -4.20 21.07
C GLY A 51 -12.28 -5.34 20.81
N PRO A 52 -11.45 -5.74 21.80
CA PRO A 52 -10.08 -6.25 21.66
C PRO A 52 -9.80 -7.58 20.87
N SER A 53 -10.63 -8.04 19.94
CA SER A 53 -10.49 -9.36 19.29
C SER A 53 -9.66 -9.43 17.98
N SER A 54 -8.92 -8.38 17.60
CA SER A 54 -8.06 -8.43 16.40
C SER A 54 -6.85 -9.38 16.50
N PRO A 55 -6.07 -9.43 17.61
CA PRO A 55 -4.84 -10.23 17.65
C PRO A 55 -5.07 -11.74 17.44
N PRO A 56 -6.13 -12.36 18.01
CA PRO A 56 -6.44 -13.75 17.73
C PRO A 56 -6.77 -14.02 16.26
N ARG A 57 -7.48 -13.12 15.57
CA ARG A 57 -7.88 -13.33 14.16
C ARG A 57 -6.68 -13.26 13.22
N LEU A 58 -5.80 -12.27 13.38
CA LEU A 58 -4.56 -12.19 12.60
C LEU A 58 -3.68 -13.44 12.82
N ARG A 59 -3.55 -13.91 14.06
CA ARG A 59 -2.84 -15.18 14.35
C ARG A 59 -3.47 -16.39 13.67
N ARG A 60 -4.80 -16.45 13.56
CA ARG A 60 -5.48 -17.53 12.80
C ARG A 60 -5.14 -17.46 11.31
N LEU A 61 -5.17 -16.28 10.70
CA LEU A 61 -4.77 -16.08 9.30
C LEU A 61 -3.31 -16.48 9.04
N ILE A 62 -2.40 -16.19 9.98
CA ILE A 62 -1.00 -16.63 9.92
C ILE A 62 -0.89 -18.16 10.01
N ARG A 63 -1.57 -18.79 10.98
CA ARG A 63 -1.57 -20.25 11.12
C ARG A 63 -2.14 -20.98 9.91
N CYS A 64 -3.12 -20.38 9.23
CA CYS A 64 -3.66 -20.91 7.97
C CYS A 64 -2.75 -20.65 6.76
N GLY A 65 -1.61 -19.96 6.95
CA GLY A 65 -0.67 -19.65 5.88
C GLY A 65 -1.16 -18.56 4.91
N LEU A 66 -2.14 -17.73 5.30
CA LEU A 66 -2.70 -16.66 4.48
C LEU A 66 -1.95 -15.33 4.67
N LEU A 67 -1.41 -15.11 5.87
CA LEU A 67 -0.57 -13.95 6.20
C LEU A 67 0.79 -14.39 6.72
N ARG A 68 1.76 -13.48 6.59
CA ARG A 68 3.00 -13.50 7.36
C ARG A 68 3.12 -12.21 8.15
N GLU A 69 3.76 -12.30 9.31
CA GLU A 69 4.13 -11.15 10.12
C GLU A 69 5.65 -11.02 10.22
N ARG A 70 6.11 -9.79 10.40
CA ARG A 70 7.52 -9.49 10.65
C ARG A 70 7.64 -8.31 11.60
N ALA A 71 8.48 -8.47 12.63
CA ALA A 71 8.95 -7.35 13.44
C ALA A 71 10.05 -6.59 12.69
N THR A 72 9.95 -5.27 12.65
CA THR A 72 10.90 -4.38 11.98
C THR A 72 10.89 -3.00 12.64
N THR A 73 11.65 -2.05 12.09
CA THR A 73 11.61 -0.65 12.48
C THR A 73 11.20 0.18 11.27
N ALA A 74 10.29 1.11 11.49
CA ALA A 74 9.78 1.98 10.43
C ALA A 74 9.51 3.38 10.96
N ILE A 75 9.55 4.35 10.07
CA ILE A 75 9.13 5.71 10.37
C ILE A 75 7.62 5.68 10.53
N TYR A 76 7.13 6.29 11.61
CA TYR A 76 5.70 6.48 11.78
C TYR A 76 5.18 7.43 10.72
N VAL A 77 4.39 6.89 9.81
CA VAL A 77 3.65 7.66 8.83
C VAL A 77 2.32 8.02 9.49
N GLY A 78 2.13 9.31 9.80
CA GLY A 78 0.97 9.82 10.55
C GLY A 78 -0.38 9.36 10.00
N GLU A 79 -1.43 9.44 10.83
CA GLU A 79 -2.78 9.08 10.39
C GLU A 79 -3.38 10.14 9.45
N ARG A 80 -4.35 9.73 8.63
CA ARG A 80 -5.25 10.63 7.88
C ARG A 80 -4.51 11.62 6.97
N LEU A 81 -3.59 11.10 6.18
CA LEU A 81 -2.83 11.90 5.24
C LEU A 81 -3.69 12.47 4.11
N LEU A 82 -3.21 13.60 3.62
CA LEU A 82 -3.66 14.33 2.44
C LEU A 82 -2.46 14.44 1.50
N PRO A 83 -2.69 14.55 0.17
CA PRO A 83 -1.62 14.91 -0.73
C PRO A 83 -1.03 16.27 -0.32
N LEU A 84 0.30 16.35 -0.26
CA LEU A 84 1.00 17.62 -0.05
C LEU A 84 0.89 18.54 -1.26
N SER A 85 0.71 17.95 -2.45
CA SER A 85 0.51 18.67 -3.69
C SER A 85 -0.37 17.85 -4.63
N VAL A 86 -1.34 18.52 -5.23
CA VAL A 86 -2.15 18.01 -6.34
C VAL A 86 -1.89 18.94 -7.51
N TRP A 87 -1.64 18.39 -8.70
CA TRP A 87 -1.41 19.17 -9.91
C TRP A 87 -2.10 18.53 -11.11
N SER A 88 -2.65 19.36 -11.98
CA SER A 88 -3.21 18.99 -13.28
C SER A 88 -2.55 19.79 -14.40
N PRO A 89 -2.53 19.28 -15.64
CA PRO A 89 -2.07 20.06 -16.80
C PRO A 89 -2.72 21.44 -16.85
N GLU A 90 -1.97 22.44 -17.31
CA GLU A 90 -2.37 23.85 -17.38
C GLU A 90 -2.41 24.59 -16.03
N GLU A 91 -2.34 23.89 -14.88
CA GLU A 91 -2.18 24.54 -13.59
C GLU A 91 -0.72 25.01 -13.35
N PRO A 92 -0.51 26.09 -12.58
CA PRO A 92 0.83 26.52 -12.19
C PRO A 92 1.62 25.40 -11.50
N SER A 93 2.91 25.27 -11.83
CA SER A 93 3.79 24.29 -11.19
C SER A 93 3.85 24.51 -9.67
N PRO A 94 3.86 23.45 -8.85
CA PRO A 94 4.00 23.57 -7.40
C PRO A 94 5.33 24.22 -6.98
N ASP A 95 5.38 24.80 -5.78
CA ASP A 95 6.66 25.15 -5.16
C ASP A 95 7.42 23.88 -4.73
N PHE A 96 8.31 23.42 -5.61
CA PHE A 96 9.12 22.22 -5.36
C PHE A 96 10.11 22.38 -4.20
N GLY A 97 10.46 23.61 -3.81
CA GLY A 97 11.29 23.87 -2.63
C GLY A 97 10.52 23.60 -1.34
N ALA A 98 9.34 24.21 -1.23
CA ALA A 98 8.43 23.98 -0.11
C ALA A 98 7.99 22.50 -0.02
N LEU A 99 7.66 21.88 -1.16
CA LEU A 99 7.26 20.48 -1.22
C LEU A 99 8.40 19.54 -0.79
N ALA A 100 9.64 19.77 -1.25
CA ALA A 100 10.79 18.97 -0.80
C ALA A 100 11.03 19.09 0.71
N TRP A 101 10.82 20.27 1.28
CA TRP A 101 10.95 20.49 2.72
C TRP A 101 9.87 19.75 3.51
N LEU A 102 8.60 19.83 3.10
CA LEU A 102 7.48 19.11 3.74
C LEU A 102 7.70 17.59 3.71
N LEU A 103 8.14 17.05 2.56
CA LEU A 103 8.50 15.64 2.46
C LEU A 103 9.62 15.29 3.43
N LYS A 104 10.71 16.07 3.46
CA LYS A 104 11.83 15.83 4.39
C LYS A 104 11.39 15.85 5.85
N GLN A 105 10.47 16.74 6.23
CA GLN A 105 9.93 16.77 7.58
C GLN A 105 9.22 15.46 7.93
N ARG A 106 8.40 14.91 7.03
CA ARG A 106 7.75 13.60 7.26
C ARG A 106 8.76 12.51 7.57
N TRP A 107 9.87 12.48 6.83
CA TRP A 107 10.93 11.50 6.98
C TRP A 107 11.88 11.76 8.17
N SER A 108 11.73 12.88 8.88
CA SER A 108 12.51 13.17 10.11
C SER A 108 11.94 12.54 11.38
N SER A 109 10.77 11.90 11.30
CA SER A 109 10.18 11.20 12.44
C SER A 109 11.04 10.00 12.88
N PRO A 110 11.12 9.71 14.19
CA PRO A 110 11.95 8.62 14.69
C PRO A 110 11.46 7.26 14.21
N LEU A 111 12.41 6.35 13.99
CA LEU A 111 12.13 4.94 13.73
C LEU A 111 11.49 4.30 14.97
N LYS A 112 10.36 3.61 14.79
CA LYS A 112 9.66 2.88 15.86
C LYS A 112 9.62 1.39 15.56
N PRO A 113 9.76 0.51 16.58
CA PRO A 113 9.43 -0.89 16.44
C PRO A 113 8.02 -1.06 15.90
N THR A 114 7.88 -1.78 14.79
CA THR A 114 6.63 -1.92 14.04
C THR A 114 6.46 -3.37 13.62
N THR A 115 5.30 -3.95 13.89
CA THR A 115 4.89 -5.24 13.32
C THR A 115 4.17 -4.98 12.01
N VAL A 116 4.68 -5.58 10.93
CA VAL A 116 4.07 -5.49 9.60
C VAL A 116 3.55 -6.84 9.14
N TYR A 117 2.50 -6.81 8.33
CA TYR A 117 1.85 -7.98 7.76
C TYR A 117 1.88 -7.90 6.23
N PHE A 118 2.01 -9.05 5.59
CA PHE A 118 1.98 -9.18 4.14
C PHE A 118 1.36 -10.50 3.72
N ALA A 119 0.76 -10.51 2.52
CA ALA A 119 0.16 -11.69 1.95
C ALA A 119 1.22 -12.77 1.65
N THR A 120 0.89 -14.04 1.89
CA THR A 120 1.72 -15.15 1.42
C THR A 120 1.50 -15.41 -0.07
N ALA A 121 2.36 -16.23 -0.68
CA ALA A 121 2.11 -16.74 -2.04
C ALA A 121 0.77 -17.49 -2.15
N HIS A 122 0.29 -18.10 -1.05
CA HIS A 122 -1.01 -18.76 -1.04
C HIS A 122 -2.15 -17.75 -1.16
N SER A 123 -2.14 -16.68 -0.35
CA SER A 123 -3.12 -15.59 -0.49
C SER A 123 -3.03 -14.91 -1.85
N ALA A 124 -1.82 -14.63 -2.34
CA ALA A 124 -1.67 -14.02 -3.65
C ALA A 124 -2.32 -14.86 -4.76
N ARG A 125 -2.12 -16.19 -4.77
CA ARG A 125 -2.80 -17.07 -5.72
C ARG A 125 -4.32 -17.07 -5.56
N LEU A 126 -4.82 -17.01 -4.32
CA LEU A 126 -6.26 -17.00 -4.05
C LEU A 126 -6.96 -15.75 -4.62
N TYR A 127 -6.28 -14.61 -4.58
CA TYR A 127 -6.84 -13.33 -5.02
C TYR A 127 -6.31 -12.84 -6.37
N GLY A 128 -5.45 -13.61 -7.06
CA GLY A 128 -4.84 -13.19 -8.34
C GLY A 128 -3.72 -12.16 -8.20
N GLY A 129 -3.10 -12.06 -7.03
CA GLY A 129 -1.95 -11.19 -6.76
C GLY A 129 -0.64 -11.72 -7.37
N VAL A 130 0.21 -10.78 -7.79
CA VAL A 130 1.52 -11.06 -8.40
C VAL A 130 2.64 -11.22 -7.36
N ARG A 131 2.37 -10.84 -6.11
CA ARG A 131 3.35 -10.85 -5.02
C ARG A 131 3.44 -12.22 -4.36
N LEU A 132 4.49 -12.98 -4.66
CA LEU A 132 4.69 -14.35 -4.16
C LEU A 132 5.20 -14.44 -2.71
N GLY A 133 4.70 -13.59 -1.80
CA GLY A 133 5.08 -13.60 -0.38
C GLY A 133 6.52 -13.17 -0.10
N ARG A 134 7.06 -12.27 -0.94
CA ARG A 134 8.41 -11.72 -0.76
C ARG A 134 8.48 -10.93 0.55
N VAL A 135 9.55 -11.19 1.31
CA VAL A 135 9.79 -10.49 2.57
C VAL A 135 10.12 -9.03 2.26
N PRO A 136 9.46 -8.05 2.92
CA PRO A 136 9.76 -6.64 2.74
C PRO A 136 11.24 -6.36 3.04
N ARG A 137 11.92 -5.62 2.17
CA ARG A 137 13.29 -5.18 2.45
C ARG A 137 13.24 -4.15 3.57
N ALA A 138 14.06 -4.32 4.61
CA ALA A 138 13.99 -3.49 5.82
C ALA A 138 14.07 -1.98 5.52
N PHE A 139 14.91 -1.59 4.55
CA PHE A 139 15.08 -0.20 4.15
C PHE A 139 13.92 0.38 3.32
N HIS A 140 12.99 -0.44 2.83
CA HIS A 140 11.81 0.01 2.08
C HIS A 140 10.52 0.00 2.93
N VAL A 141 10.54 -0.54 4.16
CA VAL A 141 9.33 -0.69 4.97
C VAL A 141 8.62 0.65 5.20
N SER A 142 9.35 1.69 5.62
CA SER A 142 8.75 3.01 5.86
C SER A 142 8.09 3.58 4.60
N HIS A 143 8.70 3.33 3.43
CA HIS A 143 8.16 3.76 2.14
C HIS A 143 6.87 3.00 1.82
N ASP A 144 6.91 1.67 1.85
CA ASP A 144 5.75 0.83 1.52
C ASP A 144 4.58 1.04 2.51
N LEU A 145 4.86 1.31 3.81
CA LEU A 145 3.83 1.71 4.78
C LEU A 145 3.20 3.07 4.44
N GLY A 146 3.98 3.97 3.87
CA GLY A 146 3.52 5.26 3.39
C GLY A 146 2.59 5.14 2.18
N VAL A 147 3.02 4.39 1.17
CA VAL A 147 2.16 4.02 0.02
C VAL A 147 0.89 3.32 0.49
N ALA A 148 0.99 2.46 1.50
CA ALA A 148 -0.18 1.83 2.08
C ALA A 148 -1.13 2.84 2.76
N GLU A 149 -0.61 3.86 3.45
CA GLU A 149 -1.46 4.90 4.02
C GLU A 149 -2.11 5.79 2.95
N MET A 150 -1.45 6.03 1.80
CA MET A 150 -2.09 6.69 0.65
C MET A 150 -3.30 5.89 0.17
N PHE A 151 -3.13 4.58 -0.05
CA PHE A 151 -4.23 3.71 -0.45
C PHE A 151 -5.37 3.74 0.58
N LEU A 152 -5.06 3.66 1.87
CA LEU A 152 -6.05 3.71 2.94
C LEU A 152 -6.74 5.09 3.04
N ALA A 153 -6.02 6.19 2.78
CA ALA A 153 -6.58 7.53 2.74
C ALA A 153 -7.56 7.68 1.56
N LEU A 154 -7.18 7.22 0.36
CA LEU A 154 -8.08 7.16 -0.79
C LEU A 154 -9.29 6.28 -0.53
N ARG A 155 -9.10 5.10 0.07
CA ARG A 155 -10.18 4.18 0.41
C ARG A 155 -11.24 4.83 1.30
N ARG A 156 -10.81 5.67 2.25
CA ARG A 156 -11.72 6.38 3.17
C ARG A 156 -12.45 7.54 2.49
N ARG A 157 -11.79 8.27 1.60
CA ARG A 157 -12.30 9.55 1.05
C ARG A 157 -12.97 9.40 -0.32
N HIS A 158 -12.46 8.49 -1.13
CA HIS A 158 -12.86 8.25 -2.51
C HIS A 158 -12.92 6.75 -2.80
N PRO A 159 -13.88 5.99 -2.22
CA PRO A 159 -13.97 4.54 -2.39
C PRO A 159 -14.01 4.09 -3.86
N ALA A 160 -14.61 4.86 -4.76
CA ALA A 160 -14.61 4.55 -6.19
C ALA A 160 -13.21 4.64 -6.83
N ALA A 161 -12.34 5.52 -6.32
CA ALA A 161 -10.98 5.69 -6.86
C ALA A 161 -10.08 4.49 -6.55
N VAL A 162 -10.29 3.80 -5.42
CA VAL A 162 -9.45 2.63 -5.08
C VAL A 162 -9.69 1.43 -5.99
N GLU A 163 -10.81 1.40 -6.73
CA GLU A 163 -11.01 0.38 -7.76
C GLU A 163 -10.04 0.54 -8.93
N LEU A 164 -9.71 1.80 -9.27
CA LEU A 164 -8.76 2.18 -10.31
C LEU A 164 -7.30 2.11 -9.84
N TRP A 165 -7.05 1.81 -8.56
CA TRP A 165 -5.69 1.75 -8.02
C TRP A 165 -4.89 0.60 -8.63
N ILE A 166 -3.75 0.94 -9.22
CA ILE A 166 -2.76 -0.01 -9.73
C ILE A 166 -1.42 0.34 -9.09
N ASP A 167 -0.89 -0.59 -8.31
CA ASP A 167 0.37 -0.41 -7.61
C ASP A 167 1.59 -0.67 -8.50
N GLU A 168 2.74 -0.21 -8.03
CA GLU A 168 4.05 -0.37 -8.67
C GLU A 168 4.32 -1.79 -9.21
N ASP A 169 4.05 -2.86 -8.43
CA ASP A 169 4.40 -4.23 -8.85
C ASP A 169 3.56 -4.70 -10.04
N ARG A 170 2.31 -4.25 -10.12
CA ARG A 170 1.41 -4.55 -11.24
C ARG A 170 1.71 -3.68 -12.47
N LEU A 171 2.26 -2.50 -12.25
CA LEU A 171 2.61 -1.55 -13.29
C LEU A 171 3.98 -1.86 -13.92
N ALA A 172 4.93 -2.39 -13.15
CA ALA A 172 6.31 -2.62 -13.58
C ALA A 172 6.47 -3.37 -14.93
N PRO A 173 5.69 -4.43 -15.23
CA PRO A 173 5.79 -5.12 -16.51
C PRO A 173 5.46 -4.26 -17.73
N PHE A 174 4.61 -3.22 -17.56
CA PHE A 174 4.10 -2.35 -18.62
C PHE A 174 4.92 -1.07 -18.80
N ARG A 175 5.87 -0.80 -17.90
CA ARG A 175 6.68 0.44 -17.89
C ARG A 175 8.18 0.16 -17.94
N ARG A 176 8.61 -0.86 -18.69
CA ARG A 176 10.03 -1.20 -18.85
C ARG A 176 10.79 -0.02 -19.45
N GLY A 177 11.85 0.41 -18.76
CA GLY A 177 12.69 1.55 -19.20
C GLY A 177 12.06 2.94 -18.94
N LEU A 178 10.85 2.99 -18.39
CA LEU A 178 10.20 4.24 -17.99
C LEU A 178 10.29 4.43 -16.48
N LYS A 179 10.14 5.68 -16.03
CA LYS A 179 9.96 5.94 -14.61
C LYS A 179 8.67 5.26 -14.12
N LEU A 180 8.79 4.57 -13.00
CA LEU A 180 7.72 3.81 -12.36
C LEU A 180 7.23 4.60 -11.14
N PRO A 181 5.98 5.06 -11.11
CA PRO A 181 5.39 5.67 -9.93
C PRO A 181 5.02 4.62 -8.88
N ASP A 182 4.77 5.07 -7.65
CA ASP A 182 4.36 4.20 -6.54
C ASP A 182 2.98 3.57 -6.79
N ALA A 183 2.07 4.36 -7.37
CA ALA A 183 0.80 3.90 -7.88
C ALA A 183 0.25 4.81 -8.98
N ILE A 184 -0.75 4.32 -9.69
CA ILE A 184 -1.58 5.11 -10.59
C ILE A 184 -3.07 4.82 -10.35
N LEU A 185 -3.92 5.75 -10.78
CA LEU A 185 -5.33 5.49 -11.02
C LEU A 185 -5.54 5.28 -12.52
N ALA A 186 -5.95 4.08 -12.92
CA ALA A 186 -6.20 3.74 -14.32
C ALA A 186 -7.20 2.58 -14.42
N THR A 187 -7.83 2.44 -15.59
CA THR A 187 -8.75 1.32 -15.88
C THR A 187 -8.01 -0.01 -16.08
N ALA A 188 -6.74 0.04 -16.52
CA ALA A 188 -5.86 -1.11 -16.69
C ALA A 188 -4.38 -0.71 -16.59
N PRO A 189 -3.44 -1.63 -16.29
CA PRO A 189 -2.02 -1.30 -16.15
C PRO A 189 -1.36 -0.74 -17.42
N SER A 190 -1.93 -1.06 -18.58
CA SER A 190 -1.47 -0.58 -19.89
C SER A 190 -2.21 0.66 -20.39
N ALA A 191 -3.24 1.12 -19.68
CA ALA A 191 -4.01 2.30 -20.06
C ALA A 191 -3.30 3.58 -19.62
N ASP A 192 -3.67 4.70 -20.25
CA ASP A 192 -3.19 6.01 -19.81
C ASP A 192 -3.68 6.30 -18.38
N PRO A 193 -2.79 6.71 -17.47
CA PRO A 193 -3.18 7.04 -16.12
C PRO A 193 -4.16 8.22 -16.09
N ILE A 194 -5.27 8.05 -15.39
CA ILE A 194 -6.14 9.15 -14.99
C ILE A 194 -5.41 10.04 -13.98
N ARG A 195 -4.51 9.45 -13.17
CA ARG A 195 -3.69 10.16 -12.19
C ARG A 195 -2.47 9.34 -11.78
N VAL A 196 -1.34 10.02 -11.62
CA VAL A 196 -0.10 9.43 -11.05
C VAL A 196 -0.03 9.74 -9.55
N LEU A 197 0.35 8.76 -8.74
CA LEU A 197 0.44 8.90 -7.28
C LEU A 197 1.87 8.57 -6.82
N GLU A 198 2.50 9.51 -6.10
CA GLU A 198 3.83 9.34 -5.50
C GLU A 198 3.77 9.61 -4.01
N TRP A 199 4.33 8.73 -3.18
CA TRP A 199 4.43 8.90 -1.72
C TRP A 199 5.44 9.97 -1.31
N GLY A 200 6.40 10.29 -2.17
CA GLY A 200 7.45 11.26 -1.88
C GLY A 200 8.41 10.78 -0.80
N GLY A 201 9.57 10.27 -1.22
CA GLY A 201 10.67 9.95 -0.31
C GLY A 201 11.41 11.19 0.23
N LEU A 202 12.67 11.00 0.62
CA LEU A 202 13.64 12.10 0.82
C LEU A 202 14.04 12.73 -0.53
N TYR A 203 13.07 13.27 -1.26
CA TYR A 203 13.27 13.82 -2.58
C TYR A 203 13.88 15.23 -2.48
N SER A 204 14.87 15.49 -3.32
CA SER A 204 15.35 16.85 -3.52
C SER A 204 14.41 17.63 -4.44
N LYS A 205 14.48 18.97 -4.38
CA LYS A 205 13.81 19.86 -5.34
C LYS A 205 14.05 19.41 -6.80
N ARG A 206 15.29 19.02 -7.12
CA ARG A 206 15.66 18.51 -8.45
C ARG A 206 14.89 17.25 -8.84
N ARG A 207 14.70 16.31 -7.90
CA ARG A 207 13.96 15.07 -8.16
C ARG A 207 12.46 15.33 -8.37
N LEU A 208 11.88 16.26 -7.62
CA LEU A 208 10.49 16.70 -7.81
C LEU A 208 10.30 17.42 -9.14
N LEU A 209 11.22 18.31 -9.51
CA LEU A 209 11.18 18.98 -10.81
C LEU A 209 11.27 17.97 -11.97
N ALA A 210 12.18 16.99 -11.88
CA ALA A 210 12.28 15.95 -12.91
C ALA A 210 11.01 15.08 -13.00
N PHE A 211 10.35 14.82 -11.86
CA PHE A 211 9.04 14.16 -11.85
C PHE A 211 7.95 15.01 -12.52
N HIS A 212 7.90 16.30 -12.19
CA HIS A 212 6.94 17.23 -12.77
C HIS A 212 7.11 17.35 -14.28
N LEU A 213 8.32 17.59 -14.77
CA LEU A 213 8.60 17.72 -16.21
C LEU A 213 8.23 16.45 -16.99
N ASP A 214 8.44 15.27 -16.40
CA ASP A 214 8.03 14.00 -16.99
C ASP A 214 6.50 13.84 -17.04
N CYS A 215 5.77 14.32 -16.03
CA CYS A 215 4.31 14.29 -16.02
C CYS A 215 3.72 15.35 -16.96
N GLU A 216 4.25 16.57 -16.93
CA GLU A 216 3.86 17.71 -17.77
C GLU A 216 4.05 17.39 -19.26
N GLY A 217 5.24 16.89 -19.64
CA GLY A 217 5.52 16.49 -21.02
C GLY A 217 4.63 15.36 -21.55
N ARG A 218 3.94 14.64 -20.65
CA ARG A 218 2.99 13.56 -20.99
C ARG A 218 1.53 13.92 -20.70
N GLY A 219 1.24 15.14 -20.25
CA GLY A 219 -0.11 15.58 -19.90
C GLY A 219 -0.75 14.81 -18.73
N LEU A 220 0.05 14.28 -17.81
CA LEU A 220 -0.44 13.43 -16.73
C LEU A 220 -0.65 14.21 -15.43
N PRO A 221 -1.87 14.30 -14.89
CA PRO A 221 -2.10 14.88 -13.58
C PRO A 221 -1.50 13.96 -12.50
N TYR A 222 -1.07 14.56 -11.39
CA TYR A 222 -0.45 13.80 -10.30
C TYR A 222 -0.83 14.30 -8.91
N GLU A 223 -0.55 13.44 -7.93
CA GLU A 223 -0.51 13.77 -6.52
C GLU A 223 0.83 13.37 -5.93
N VAL A 224 1.44 14.30 -5.19
CA VAL A 224 2.58 14.01 -4.31
C VAL A 224 2.04 13.98 -2.89
N TRP A 225 2.10 12.79 -2.32
CA TRP A 225 1.60 12.48 -0.99
C TRP A 225 2.61 12.71 0.09
#